data_AF-A0A953UNL0-F1
#
_entry.id   AF-A0A953UNL0-F1
#
_cell.length_a   1.000
_cell.length_b   1.000
_cell.length_c   1.000
_cell.angle_alpha   90.00
_cell.angle_beta   90.00
_cell.angle_gamma   90.00
#
_symmetry.space_group_name_H-M   'P 1'
#
loop_
_entity.id
_entity.type
_entity.pdbx_description
1 polymer ?
#
loop_
_entity_poly.entity_id
_entity_poly.type
_entity_poly.pdbx_seq_one_letter_code
_entity_poly.pdbx_strand_id
1 'polypeptide(L)'
;MNGPSHGNGTYGPVSAGYFEVLKIPLLRGRSFTEADRLGTPEVAIINQAMARQFWPDGDPLNSPILIANGCRVASSAPSQPR
;
A
#
# COMPACT_ATOMS: atom_id res chain seq x y z
N MET A 1 2.75 19.33 1.89
CA MET A 1 2.49 17.98 2.45
C MET A 1 3.22 17.89 3.79
N ASN A 2 2.65 18.44 4.88
CA ASN A 2 3.33 18.60 6.19
C ASN A 2 2.35 18.36 7.36
N GLY A 3 1.66 17.22 7.37
CA GLY A 3 0.83 16.79 8.51
C GLY A 3 1.49 15.66 9.31
N PRO A 4 0.98 15.31 10.50
CA PRO A 4 1.63 14.38 11.42
C PRO A 4 1.77 12.92 10.91
N SER A 5 1.07 12.55 9.82
CA SER A 5 1.01 11.17 9.31
C SER A 5 1.68 10.96 7.93
N HIS A 6 2.70 11.75 7.58
CA HIS A 6 3.35 11.65 6.26
C HIS A 6 4.65 10.82 6.30
N GLY A 7 4.83 9.95 5.31
CA GLY A 7 6.07 9.26 5.00
C GLY A 7 5.94 8.37 3.76
N ASN A 8 7.06 7.82 3.31
CA ASN A 8 7.20 7.00 2.11
C ASN A 8 7.54 5.55 2.46
N GLY A 9 6.93 4.61 1.73
CA GLY A 9 7.14 3.18 1.91
C GLY A 9 6.96 2.42 0.60
N THR A 10 7.51 1.20 0.53
CA THR A 10 7.31 0.30 -0.60
C THR A 10 6.09 -0.60 -0.36
N TYR A 11 5.35 -0.87 -1.42
CA TYR A 11 4.25 -1.84 -1.40
C TYR A 11 4.47 -2.88 -2.50
N GLY A 12 3.85 -4.05 -2.32
CA GLY A 12 3.86 -5.13 -3.31
C GLY A 12 2.50 -5.82 -3.35
N PRO A 13 2.00 -6.23 -4.52
CA PRO A 13 0.76 -6.98 -4.63
C PRO A 13 0.92 -8.39 -4.03
N VAL A 14 -0.15 -8.90 -3.42
CA VAL A 14 -0.23 -10.27 -2.89
C VAL A 14 -1.58 -10.88 -3.26
N SER A 15 -1.66 -12.22 -3.29
CA SER A 15 -2.92 -12.93 -3.53
C SER A 15 -3.85 -12.90 -2.33
N ALA A 16 -5.14 -13.15 -2.55
CA ALA A 16 -6.05 -13.53 -1.49
C ALA A 16 -5.49 -14.78 -0.76
N GLY A 17 -5.69 -14.85 0.56
CA GLY A 17 -5.18 -15.95 1.40
C GLY A 17 -3.69 -15.92 1.73
N TYR A 18 -2.90 -14.97 1.20
CA TYR A 18 -1.45 -14.88 1.44
C TYR A 18 -1.08 -14.93 2.94
N PHE A 19 -1.75 -14.10 3.77
CA PHE A 19 -1.49 -14.02 5.20
C PHE A 19 -1.89 -15.31 5.95
N GLU A 20 -2.94 -16.00 5.49
CA GLU A 20 -3.39 -17.26 6.09
C GLU A 20 -2.41 -18.40 5.82
N VAL A 21 -1.90 -18.48 4.60
CA VAL A 21 -0.91 -19.49 4.20
C VAL A 21 0.38 -19.31 4.98
N LEU A 22 0.84 -18.06 5.12
CA LEU A 22 2.06 -17.74 5.88
C LEU A 22 1.84 -17.65 7.39
N LYS A 23 0.62 -17.90 7.88
CA LYS A 23 0.27 -17.83 9.31
C LYS A 23 0.62 -16.48 9.94
N ILE A 24 0.47 -15.41 9.18
CA ILE A 24 0.65 -14.03 9.67
C ILE A 24 -0.71 -13.57 10.24
N PRO A 25 -0.81 -13.32 11.55
CA PRO A 25 -2.06 -12.91 12.15
C PRO A 25 -2.41 -11.47 11.76
N LEU A 26 -3.68 -11.23 11.41
CA LEU A 26 -4.21 -9.88 11.31
C LEU A 26 -4.56 -9.36 12.70
N LEU A 27 -3.98 -8.22 13.06
CA LEU A 27 -4.23 -7.59 14.35
C LEU A 27 -5.57 -6.85 14.37
N ARG A 28 -5.93 -6.18 13.27
CA ARG A 28 -7.18 -5.43 13.08
C ARG A 28 -7.58 -5.43 11.60
N GLY A 29 -8.87 -5.21 11.34
CA GLY A 29 -9.42 -5.13 9.97
C GLY A 29 -9.70 -6.51 9.36
N ARG A 30 -9.56 -6.61 8.03
CA ARG A 30 -9.80 -7.83 7.24
C ARG A 30 -8.65 -8.10 6.26
N SER A 31 -8.51 -9.36 5.87
CA SER A 31 -7.58 -9.75 4.79
C SER A 31 -8.15 -9.36 3.43
N PHE A 32 -7.28 -9.39 2.41
CA PHE A 32 -7.72 -9.40 1.02
C PHE A 32 -8.60 -10.61 0.74
N THR A 33 -9.62 -10.37 -0.06
CA THR A 33 -10.57 -11.33 -0.61
C THR A 33 -10.53 -11.25 -2.13
N GLU A 34 -11.10 -12.23 -2.82
CA GLU A 34 -11.23 -12.21 -4.29
C GLU A 34 -12.00 -11.00 -4.83
N ALA A 35 -12.80 -10.34 -3.98
CA ALA A 35 -13.52 -9.12 -4.34
C ALA A 35 -12.61 -7.89 -4.43
N ASP A 36 -11.42 -7.91 -3.82
CA ASP A 36 -10.47 -6.79 -3.79
C ASP A 36 -9.58 -6.77 -5.04
N ARG A 37 -10.21 -6.63 -6.20
CA ARG A 37 -9.57 -6.71 -7.52
C ARG A 37 -9.46 -5.35 -8.20
N LEU A 38 -8.70 -5.27 -9.28
CA LEU A 38 -8.62 -4.04 -10.07
C LEU A 38 -10.02 -3.58 -10.51
N GLY A 39 -10.30 -2.29 -10.30
CA GLY A 39 -11.60 -1.67 -10.60
C GLY A 39 -12.60 -1.68 -9.43
N THR A 40 -12.22 -2.21 -8.26
CA THR A 40 -12.97 -2.06 -7.00
C THR A 40 -12.31 -1.00 -6.10
N PRO A 41 -12.93 -0.58 -4.98
CA PRO A 41 -12.29 0.33 -4.04
C PRO A 41 -10.90 -0.18 -3.62
N GLU A 42 -9.92 0.71 -3.67
CA GLU A 42 -8.54 0.39 -3.32
C GLU A 42 -8.42 0.16 -1.81
N VAL A 43 -7.75 -0.95 -1.45
CA VAL A 43 -7.52 -1.34 -0.07
C VAL A 43 -6.07 -1.77 0.11
N ALA A 44 -5.52 -1.51 1.29
CA ALA A 44 -4.14 -1.86 1.63
C ALA A 44 -4.06 -2.44 3.03
N ILE A 45 -3.08 -3.34 3.24
CA ILE A 45 -2.71 -3.85 4.55
C ILE A 45 -1.32 -3.31 4.86
N ILE A 46 -1.19 -2.67 6.02
CA ILE A 46 0.07 -2.11 6.52
C ILE A 46 0.64 -2.97 7.64
N ASN A 47 1.96 -2.96 7.83
CA ASN A 47 2.58 -3.64 8.95
C ASN A 47 2.44 -2.84 10.27
N GLN A 48 2.73 -3.49 11.40
CA GLN A 48 2.61 -2.86 12.71
C GLN A 48 3.58 -1.67 12.91
N ALA A 49 4.77 -1.72 12.31
CA ALA A 49 5.75 -0.64 12.40
C ALA A 49 5.23 0.65 11.73
N MET A 50 4.68 0.52 10.52
CA MET A 50 4.07 1.61 9.76
C MET A 50 2.89 2.22 10.52
N ALA A 51 2.03 1.38 11.11
CA ALA A 51 0.91 1.84 11.94
C ALA A 51 1.40 2.69 13.12
N ARG A 52 2.40 2.23 13.88
CA ARG A 52 2.96 2.97 15.02
C ARG A 52 3.65 4.27 14.62
N GLN A 53 4.29 4.29 13.45
CA GLN A 53 5.05 5.46 13.00
C GLN A 53 4.13 6.59 12.51
N PHE A 54 3.09 6.28 11.74
CA PHE A 54 2.25 7.30 11.10
C PHE A 54 0.93 7.56 11.83
N TRP A 55 0.51 6.64 12.70
CA TRP A 55 -0.67 6.77 13.56
C TRP A 55 -0.33 6.39 15.02
N PRO A 56 0.61 7.09 15.68
CA PRO A 56 0.97 6.78 17.07
C PRO A 56 -0.23 6.88 18.02
N ASP A 57 -1.08 7.90 17.81
CA ASP A 57 -2.27 8.18 18.60
C ASP A 57 -3.59 8.01 17.80
N GLY A 58 -3.50 7.48 16.58
CA GLY A 58 -4.59 7.48 15.60
C GLY A 58 -5.05 6.08 15.20
N ASP A 59 -6.17 6.03 14.46
CA ASP A 59 -6.65 4.79 13.86
C ASP A 59 -6.31 4.72 12.36
N PRO A 60 -5.38 3.83 11.93
CA PRO A 60 -5.05 3.67 10.52
C PRO A 60 -6.22 3.18 9.67
N LEU A 61 -7.25 2.52 10.24
CA LEU A 61 -8.40 2.03 9.46
C LEU A 61 -9.28 3.15 8.88
N ASN A 62 -9.25 4.34 9.47
CA ASN A 62 -10.06 5.48 9.06
C ASN A 62 -9.25 6.57 8.35
N SER A 63 -8.02 6.25 7.93
CA SER A 63 -7.10 7.21 7.33
C SER A 63 -6.76 6.84 5.90
N PRO A 64 -7.02 7.70 4.91
CA PRO A 64 -6.59 7.44 3.55
C PRO A 64 -5.06 7.51 3.47
N ILE A 65 -4.48 6.61 2.69
CA ILE A 65 -3.07 6.66 2.28
C ILE A 65 -3.00 6.94 0.79
N LEU A 66 -1.97 7.68 0.38
CA LEU A 66 -1.69 7.87 -1.04
C LEU A 66 -0.81 6.73 -1.53
N ILE A 67 -1.34 5.87 -2.39
CA ILE A 67 -0.55 4.89 -3.11
C ILE A 67 -0.12 5.54 -4.43
N ALA A 68 1.05 6.17 -4.41
CA ALA A 68 1.64 6.69 -5.63
C ALA A 68 2.32 5.53 -6.38
N ASN A 69 1.78 5.20 -7.55
CA ASN A 69 2.53 4.41 -8.53
C ASN A 69 3.79 5.20 -8.83
N GLY A 70 4.96 4.70 -8.43
CA GLY A 70 6.23 5.36 -8.69
C GLY A 70 6.24 5.87 -10.11
N CYS A 71 6.52 7.18 -10.28
CA CYS A 71 6.61 7.82 -11.58
C CYS A 71 7.42 6.88 -12.49
N ARG A 72 6.75 6.21 -13.43
CA ARG A 72 7.46 5.59 -14.54
C ARG A 72 8.07 6.79 -15.24
N VAL A 73 9.35 7.06 -14.99
CA VAL A 73 10.11 7.93 -15.87
C VAL A 73 9.94 7.28 -17.22
N ALA A 74 9.09 7.87 -18.07
CA ALA A 74 9.04 7.51 -19.46
C ALA A 74 10.46 7.70 -19.94
N SER A 75 11.17 6.59 -20.17
CA SER A 75 12.45 6.63 -20.85
C SER A 75 12.13 7.06 -22.27
N SER A 76 12.03 8.38 -22.48
CA SER A 76 12.23 8.97 -23.79
C SER A 76 13.73 8.88 -24.05
N ALA A 77 14.19 7.69 -24.42
CA ALA A 77 15.45 7.59 -25.15
C ALA A 77 15.30 8.46 -26.40
N PRO A 78 16.18 9.45 -26.65
CA PRO A 78 16.16 10.16 -27.91
C PRO A 78 16.50 9.14 -29.00
N SER A 79 15.63 9.04 -30.00
CA SER A 79 15.89 8.32 -31.24
C SER A 79 17.21 8.81 -31.83
N GLN A 80 18.25 7.99 -31.83
CA GLN A 80 19.43 8.25 -32.66
C GLN A 80 19.00 8.12 -34.13
N PRO A 81 19.24 9.13 -34.98
CA PRO A 81 19.05 8.97 -36.42
C PRO A 81 20.14 8.07 -37.00
N ARG A 82 19.75 7.34 -38.05
CA ARG A 82 20.58 6.41 -38.82
C ARG A 82 21.66 7.12 -39.63
#